data_AF-A0A6M3XIX3-F1
#
_entry.id   AF-A0A6M3XIX3-F1
#
_cell.length_a   1.000
_cell.length_b   1.000
_cell.length_c   1.000
_cell.angle_alpha   90.00
_cell.angle_beta   90.00
_cell.angle_gamma   90.00
#
_symmetry.space_group_name_H-M   'P 1'
#
loop_
_entity.id
_entity.type
_entity.pdbx_description
1 polymer ?
#
loop_
_entity_poly.entity_id
_entity_poly.type
_entity_poly.pdbx_seq_one_letter_code
_entity_poly.pdbx_strand_id
1 'polypeptide(L)'
;MLVNAPMIMPPQITRANPLAAPLAARRAVRRSGRETAGAYMRRCRERAGLTIEECAAKIAGQQNDRCHARNDLELLEDDRPGNYYRLARSLHDHRVFGFSMTVFLSLVSATADAGLDEWAGA
;
A
#
# COMPACT_ATOMS: atom_id res chain seq x y z
N MET A 1 45.27 -47.13 -11.98
CA MET A 1 43.80 -47.24 -11.98
C MET A 1 43.26 -46.08 -11.14
N LEU A 2 42.87 -44.97 -11.79
CA LEU A 2 42.16 -43.87 -11.13
C LEU A 2 40.72 -43.92 -11.65
N VAL A 3 39.77 -44.28 -10.78
CA VAL A 3 38.35 -44.21 -11.08
C VAL A 3 37.87 -42.76 -10.89
N ASN A 4 37.42 -42.21 -12.01
CA ASN A 4 37.01 -40.83 -12.21
C ASN A 4 35.67 -40.57 -11.50
N ALA A 5 35.62 -39.58 -10.61
CA ALA A 5 34.37 -39.17 -9.96
C ALA A 5 33.48 -38.38 -10.93
N PRO A 6 32.15 -38.62 -11.00
CA PRO A 6 31.28 -37.81 -11.86
C PRO A 6 31.09 -36.41 -11.27
N MET A 7 31.44 -35.38 -12.03
CA MET A 7 31.05 -34.00 -11.75
C MET A 7 29.52 -33.88 -11.77
N ILE A 8 28.92 -33.61 -10.61
CA ILE A 8 27.53 -33.21 -10.49
C ILE A 8 27.43 -31.77 -11.00
N MET A 9 26.78 -31.57 -12.16
CA MET A 9 26.40 -30.24 -12.63
C MET A 9 25.45 -29.59 -11.62
N PRO A 10 25.66 -28.32 -11.23
CA PRO A 10 24.64 -27.59 -10.49
C PRO A 10 23.41 -27.37 -11.38
N PRO A 11 22.19 -27.40 -10.82
CA PRO A 11 20.99 -27.05 -11.57
C PRO A 11 21.13 -25.60 -12.03
N GLN A 12 21.08 -25.41 -13.35
CA GLN A 12 20.90 -24.09 -13.95
C GLN A 12 19.58 -23.55 -13.40
N ILE A 13 19.66 -22.60 -12.46
CA ILE A 13 18.52 -21.78 -12.10
C ILE A 13 18.17 -21.05 -13.39
N THR A 14 17.15 -21.56 -14.09
CA THR A 14 16.49 -20.84 -15.16
C THR A 14 15.97 -19.55 -14.54
N ARG A 15 16.78 -18.49 -14.62
CA ARG A 15 16.31 -17.12 -14.42
C ARG A 15 15.25 -16.94 -15.48
N ALA A 16 13.99 -17.18 -15.10
CA ALA A 16 12.84 -16.89 -15.92
C ALA A 16 13.02 -15.47 -16.43
N ASN A 17 13.20 -15.34 -17.74
CA ASN A 17 13.43 -14.07 -18.39
C ASN A 17 12.25 -13.16 -18.02
N PRO A 18 12.44 -12.05 -17.27
CA PRO A 18 11.33 -11.23 -16.81
C PRO A 18 10.63 -10.49 -17.95
N LEU A 19 11.05 -10.72 -19.20
CA LEU A 19 10.47 -10.19 -20.44
C LEU A 19 9.25 -10.96 -20.95
N ALA A 20 8.95 -12.16 -20.43
CA ALA A 20 7.77 -12.92 -20.81
C ALA A 20 6.55 -12.71 -19.90
N ALA A 21 6.70 -11.98 -18.79
CA ALA A 21 5.59 -11.70 -17.89
C ALA A 21 4.62 -10.69 -18.52
N PRO A 22 3.30 -10.94 -18.50
CA PRO A 22 2.32 -10.00 -19.03
C PRO A 22 2.51 -8.62 -18.39
N LEU A 23 2.24 -7.56 -19.16
CA LEU A 23 2.36 -6.17 -18.70
C LEU A 23 1.65 -5.93 -17.35
N ALA A 24 0.56 -6.64 -17.08
CA ALA A 24 -0.13 -6.66 -15.79
C ALA A 24 0.73 -7.18 -14.62
N ALA A 25 1.50 -8.25 -14.81
CA ALA A 25 2.41 -8.79 -13.79
C ALA A 25 3.63 -7.89 -13.58
N ARG A 26 4.12 -7.23 -14.64
CA ARG A 26 5.18 -6.21 -14.52
C ARG A 26 4.69 -4.94 -13.82
N ARG A 27 3.46 -4.51 -14.10
CA ARG A 27 2.77 -3.42 -13.37
C ARG A 27 2.55 -3.79 -11.92
N ALA A 28 2.14 -5.03 -11.62
CA ALA A 28 2.02 -5.52 -10.25
C ALA A 28 3.37 -5.48 -9.53
N VAL A 29 4.46 -5.95 -10.16
CA VAL A 29 5.82 -5.89 -9.57
C VAL A 29 6.33 -4.45 -9.38
N ARG A 30 6.08 -3.52 -10.32
CA ARG A 30 6.44 -2.10 -10.14
C ARG A 30 5.54 -1.39 -9.11
N ARG A 31 4.26 -1.74 -9.03
CA ARG A 31 3.34 -1.27 -7.97
C ARG A 31 3.66 -1.89 -6.62
N SER A 32 4.17 -3.12 -6.57
CA SER A 32 4.65 -3.75 -5.33
C SER A 32 5.85 -3.02 -4.70
N GLY A 33 6.49 -2.10 -5.42
CA GLY A 33 7.52 -1.20 -4.87
C GLY A 33 7.03 0.22 -4.54
N ARG A 34 5.82 0.62 -4.97
CA ARG A 34 5.22 1.93 -4.65
C ARG A 34 4.17 1.73 -3.56
N GLU A 35 4.51 2.12 -2.35
CA GLU A 35 3.59 2.16 -1.20
C GLU A 35 2.31 2.91 -1.60
N THR A 36 1.14 2.31 -1.36
CA THR A 36 -0.16 2.96 -1.59
C THR A 36 -0.51 3.85 -0.40
N ALA A 37 -1.47 4.77 -0.57
CA ALA A 37 -1.94 5.60 0.54
C ALA A 37 -2.53 4.74 1.68
N GLY A 38 -3.25 3.65 1.34
CA GLY A 38 -3.76 2.68 2.30
C GLY A 38 -2.65 1.93 3.05
N ALA A 39 -1.67 1.40 2.31
CA ALA A 39 -0.53 0.70 2.90
C ALA A 39 0.31 1.63 3.81
N TYR A 40 0.52 2.88 3.41
CA TYR A 40 1.20 3.89 4.22
C TYR A 40 0.47 4.16 5.54
N MET A 41 -0.86 4.33 5.49
CA MET A 41 -1.68 4.56 6.68
C MET A 41 -1.68 3.35 7.62
N ARG A 42 -1.84 2.13 7.07
CA ARG A 42 -1.75 0.88 7.84
C ARG A 42 -0.41 0.79 8.56
N ARG A 43 0.70 1.02 7.86
CA ARG A 43 2.05 0.98 8.44
C ARG A 43 2.24 2.01 9.56
N CYS A 44 1.74 3.23 9.39
CA CYS A 44 1.81 4.26 10.42
C CYS A 44 1.02 3.87 11.67
N ARG A 45 -0.18 3.30 11.48
CA ARG A 45 -1.02 2.78 12.57
C ARG A 45 -0.35 1.62 13.30
N GLU A 46 0.16 0.63 12.57
CA GLU A 46 0.85 -0.53 13.14
C GLU A 46 2.09 -0.13 13.92
N ARG A 47 2.86 0.84 13.42
CA ARG A 47 4.03 1.40 14.14
C ARG A 47 3.63 2.10 15.45
N ALA A 48 2.43 2.67 15.50
CA ALA A 48 1.86 3.24 16.72
C ALA A 48 1.25 2.17 17.65
N GLY A 49 1.18 0.90 17.23
CA GLY A 49 0.61 -0.20 18.00
C GLY A 49 -0.91 -0.09 18.19
N LEU A 50 -1.61 0.64 17.32
CA LEU A 50 -3.04 0.89 17.45
C LEU A 50 -3.85 -0.02 16.54
N THR A 51 -4.99 -0.49 17.03
CA THR A 51 -6.01 -1.12 16.20
C THR A 51 -6.87 -0.08 15.48
N ILE A 52 -7.58 -0.52 14.44
CA ILE A 52 -8.56 0.33 13.74
C ILE A 52 -9.64 0.84 14.72
N GLU A 53 -10.06 -0.01 15.65
CA GLU A 53 -11.10 0.28 16.63
C GLU A 53 -10.63 1.33 17.64
N GLU A 54 -9.38 1.27 18.10
CA GLU A 54 -8.79 2.29 18.96
C GLU A 54 -8.60 3.62 18.23
N CYS A 55 -8.21 3.59 16.95
CA CYS A 55 -8.12 4.81 16.13
C CYS A 55 -9.51 5.46 15.97
N ALA A 56 -10.53 4.67 15.62
CA ALA A 56 -11.90 5.15 15.49
C ALA A 56 -12.45 5.67 16.82
N ALA A 57 -12.16 5.01 17.94
CA ALA A 57 -12.55 5.45 19.27
C ALA A 57 -11.95 6.80 19.66
N LYS A 58 -10.67 7.05 19.30
CA LYS A 58 -10.00 8.34 19.55
C LYS A 58 -10.59 9.48 18.72
N ILE A 59 -10.98 9.22 17.47
CA ILE A 59 -11.68 10.21 16.61
C ILE A 59 -13.09 10.49 17.16
N ALA A 60 -13.79 9.43 17.58
CA ALA A 60 -15.16 9.51 18.08
C ALA A 60 -15.32 10.23 19.41
N GLY A 61 -14.29 10.22 20.26
CA GLY A 61 -14.28 11.02 21.49
C GLY A 61 -14.20 12.53 21.21
N GLN A 62 -13.92 12.92 19.96
CA GLN A 62 -13.67 14.30 19.56
C GLN A 62 -14.70 14.81 18.54
N GLN A 63 -15.39 13.93 17.80
CA GLN A 63 -16.48 14.25 16.86
C GLN A 63 -17.52 13.10 16.80
N ASN A 64 -18.75 13.42 16.37
CA ASN A 64 -19.91 12.50 16.33
C ASN A 64 -19.81 11.38 15.25
N ASP A 65 -18.64 11.19 14.62
CA ASP A 65 -18.42 10.42 13.39
C ASP A 65 -17.86 9.00 13.61
N ARG A 66 -18.12 8.38 14.78
CA ARG A 66 -17.54 7.07 15.18
C ARG A 66 -17.77 5.96 14.16
N CYS A 67 -18.97 5.85 13.62
CA CYS A 67 -19.34 4.79 12.69
C CYS A 67 -18.69 4.96 11.31
N HIS A 68 -18.53 6.21 10.85
CA HIS A 68 -17.92 6.48 9.55
C HIS A 68 -16.39 6.35 9.62
N ALA A 69 -15.75 6.82 10.69
CA ALA A 69 -14.30 6.79 10.81
C ALA A 69 -13.71 5.37 10.79
N ARG A 70 -14.37 4.40 11.43
CA ARG A 70 -13.94 2.99 11.39
C ARG A 70 -14.00 2.44 9.96
N ASN A 71 -15.19 2.51 9.35
CA ASN A 71 -15.42 1.97 8.02
C ASN A 71 -14.52 2.64 6.97
N ASP A 72 -14.36 3.96 7.04
CA ASP A 72 -13.52 4.69 6.11
C ASP A 72 -12.04 4.35 6.25
N LEU A 73 -11.56 4.05 7.47
CA LEU A 73 -10.20 3.58 7.70
C LEU A 73 -9.99 2.16 7.15
N GLU A 74 -10.98 1.27 7.33
CA GLU A 74 -10.95 -0.09 6.75
C GLU A 74 -10.91 -0.03 5.22
N LEU A 75 -11.78 0.78 4.61
CA LEU A 75 -11.81 0.98 3.16
C LEU A 75 -10.52 1.61 2.64
N LEU A 76 -9.96 2.59 3.35
CA LEU A 76 -8.70 3.22 2.99
C LEU A 76 -7.53 2.22 3.04
N GLU A 77 -7.42 1.42 4.10
CA GLU A 77 -6.35 0.42 4.24
C GLU A 77 -6.49 -0.76 3.27
N ASP A 78 -7.68 -1.01 2.74
CA ASP A 78 -7.96 -1.95 1.66
C ASP A 78 -7.81 -1.32 0.26
N ASP A 79 -7.26 -0.09 0.20
CA ASP A 79 -7.03 0.68 -1.03
C ASP A 79 -8.30 0.82 -1.90
N ARG A 80 -9.47 0.88 -1.26
CA ARG A 80 -10.74 1.09 -1.94
C ARG A 80 -10.84 2.55 -2.37
N PRO A 81 -11.54 2.86 -3.47
CA PRO A 81 -11.75 4.23 -3.90
C PRO A 81 -12.72 4.96 -2.96
N GLY A 82 -12.38 6.18 -2.57
CA GLY A 82 -13.20 7.01 -1.69
C GLY A 82 -12.57 8.37 -1.38
N ASN A 83 -13.36 9.30 -0.81
CA ASN A 83 -12.85 10.59 -0.37
C ASN A 83 -12.43 10.54 1.10
N TYR A 84 -11.18 10.13 1.33
CA TYR A 84 -10.60 9.98 2.67
C TYR A 84 -9.95 11.25 3.21
N TYR A 85 -10.06 12.40 2.52
CA TYR A 85 -9.41 13.64 2.95
C TYR A 85 -9.89 14.11 4.32
N ARG A 86 -11.20 14.03 4.57
CA ARG A 86 -11.78 14.39 5.88
C ARG A 86 -11.25 13.47 6.98
N LEU A 87 -11.22 12.15 6.72
CA LEU A 87 -10.68 11.17 7.66
C LEU A 87 -9.20 11.45 7.97
N ALA A 88 -8.37 11.59 6.93
CA ALA A 88 -6.93 11.86 7.09
C ALA A 88 -6.71 13.17 7.85
N ARG A 89 -7.46 14.23 7.54
CA ARG A 89 -7.36 15.50 8.26
C ARG A 89 -7.71 15.34 9.74
N SER A 90 -8.81 14.67 10.06
CA SER A 90 -9.18 14.40 11.45
C SER A 90 -8.12 13.58 12.19
N LEU A 91 -7.55 12.55 11.54
CA LEU A 91 -6.45 11.76 12.11
C LEU A 91 -5.22 12.61 12.43
N HIS A 92 -4.88 13.53 11.52
CA HIS A 92 -3.72 14.42 11.65
C HIS A 92 -3.93 15.50 12.73
N ASP A 93 -5.06 16.21 12.68
CA ASP A 93 -5.36 17.32 13.59
C ASP A 93 -5.48 16.82 15.04
N HIS A 94 -6.04 15.63 15.25
CA HIS A 94 -6.15 15.01 16.57
C HIS A 94 -4.94 14.17 16.97
N ARG A 95 -3.89 14.09 16.13
CA ARG A 95 -2.67 13.31 16.37
C ARG A 95 -2.95 11.86 16.83
N VAL A 96 -3.93 11.21 16.21
CA VAL A 96 -4.36 9.85 16.58
C VAL A 96 -3.18 8.87 16.49
N PHE A 97 -2.38 9.01 15.43
CA PHE A 97 -1.05 8.44 15.27
C PHE A 97 -0.21 9.36 14.38
N GLY A 98 1.12 9.21 14.44
CA GLY A 98 2.03 10.05 13.67
C GLY A 98 2.13 9.61 12.21
N PHE A 99 1.70 10.47 11.29
CA PHE A 99 1.93 10.33 9.85
C PHE A 99 2.07 11.71 9.20
N SER A 100 2.60 11.75 7.97
CA SER A 100 2.77 12.99 7.21
C SER A 100 1.62 13.17 6.22
N MET A 101 0.86 14.26 6.39
CA MET A 101 -0.21 14.64 5.46
C MET A 101 0.31 14.82 4.04
N THR A 102 1.50 15.41 3.87
CA THR A 102 2.12 15.63 2.56
C THR A 102 2.44 14.31 1.85
N VAL A 103 2.95 13.32 2.59
CA VAL A 103 3.24 11.99 2.03
C VAL A 103 1.94 11.31 1.62
N PHE A 104 0.93 11.34 2.49
CA PHE A 104 -0.39 10.79 2.19
C PHE A 104 -1.00 11.40 0.91
N LEU A 105 -1.05 12.73 0.80
CA LEU A 105 -1.59 13.41 -0.38
C LEU A 105 -0.79 13.10 -1.64
N SER A 106 0.55 13.01 -1.55
CA SER A 106 1.40 12.63 -2.68
C SER A 106 1.08 11.22 -3.19
N LEU A 107 0.82 10.27 -2.28
CA LEU A 107 0.44 8.90 -2.63
C LEU A 107 -0.96 8.83 -3.23
N VAL A 108 -1.94 9.57 -2.67
CA VAL A 108 -3.30 9.67 -3.22
C VAL A 108 -3.27 10.26 -4.64
N SER A 109 -2.50 11.32 -4.86
CA SER A 109 -2.31 11.91 -6.20
C SER A 109 -1.66 10.92 -7.17
N ALA A 110 -0.64 10.18 -6.74
CA ALA A 110 0.02 9.18 -7.57
C ALA A 110 -0.92 8.01 -7.95
N THR A 111 -1.88 7.66 -7.08
CA THR A 111 -2.90 6.65 -7.39
C THR A 111 -4.00 7.16 -8.33
N ALA A 112 -4.35 8.45 -8.26
CA ALA A 112 -5.32 9.06 -9.18
C ALA A 112 -4.78 9.22 -10.60
N ASP A 113 -3.48 9.56 -10.74
CA ASP A 113 -2.81 9.76 -12.02
C ASP A 113 -2.62 8.45 -12.82
N ALA A 114 -2.51 7.32 -12.12
CA ALA A 114 -2.38 6.00 -12.75
C ALA A 114 -3.59 5.58 -13.62
N GLY A 115 -4.72 6.31 -13.55
CA GLY A 115 -5.88 6.13 -14.44
C GLY A 115 -5.80 6.91 -15.76
N LEU A 116 -4.97 7.95 -15.86
CA LEU A 116 -4.87 8.82 -17.05
C LEU A 116 -3.86 8.30 -18.09
N ASP A 117 -2.86 7.54 -17.67
CA ASP A 117 -1.84 6.94 -18.54
C ASP A 117 -2.42 5.86 -19.49
N GLU A 118 -3.65 5.39 -19.23
CA GLU A 118 -4.35 4.40 -20.08
C GLU A 118 -4.93 5.01 -21.37
N TRP A 119 -5.16 6.32 -21.44
CA TRP A 119 -5.71 7.02 -22.62
C TRP A 119 -4.66 7.71 -23.49
N ALA A 120 -3.43 7.88 -23.01
CA ALA A 120 -2.36 8.57 -23.74
C ALA A 120 -1.54 7.66 -24.67
N GLY A 121 -1.91 6.37 -24.78
CA GLY A 121 -1.18 5.36 -25.55
C GLY A 121 -2.02 4.60 -26.59
N ALA A 122 -3.14 5.18 -27.05
CA ALA A 122 -3.95 4.65 -28.15
C ALA A 122 -3.66 5.35 -29.48
#